data_AF-A0AAQ3MQX5-F1
#
_entry.id   AF-A0AAQ3MQX5-F1
#
_cell.length_a   1.000
_cell.length_b   1.000
_cell.length_c   1.000
_cell.angle_alpha   90.00
_cell.angle_beta   90.00
_cell.angle_gamma   90.00
#
_symmetry.space_group_name_H-M   'P 1'
#
loop_
_entity.id
_entity.type
_entity.pdbx_description
1 polymer ?
#
loop_
_entity_poly.entity_id
_entity_poly.type
_entity_poly.pdbx_seq_one_letter_code
_entity_poly.pdbx_strand_id
1 'polypeptide(L)'
;MILDNLPVMRFTNQNGVKIQWTGFPVGYTPPDGSADYIINHLKFTVLVHEYEGSGVQIVGTGEEGLGVISESDKKKASGYEIVGFQVVPCSIKYDPEVMAKHKMYDTLSPINCPTELEKYQVIREQERISFTYDVEFVKSDIRWPSRWDAYLKMEGSRVHWFSILN
;
A
#
# COMPACT_ATOMS: atom_id res chain seq x y z
N MET A 1 -3.44 7.16 3.71
CA MET A 1 -2.54 6.11 4.23
C MET A 1 -1.14 6.37 3.69
N ILE A 2 -0.13 6.23 4.53
CA ILE A 2 1.26 6.60 4.26
C ILE A 2 2.16 5.48 4.81
N LEU A 3 3.22 5.12 4.09
CA LEU A 3 4.27 4.20 4.53
C LEU A 3 5.63 4.80 4.17
N ASP A 4 6.52 4.95 5.15
CA ASP A 4 7.84 5.60 4.97
C ASP A 4 7.76 6.96 4.23
N ASN A 5 6.82 7.78 4.67
CA ASN A 5 6.46 9.08 4.06
C ASN A 5 5.91 9.01 2.62
N LEU A 6 5.84 7.84 2.00
CA LEU A 6 5.23 7.67 0.69
C LEU A 6 3.70 7.51 0.83
N PRO A 7 2.89 8.32 0.13
CA PRO A 7 1.46 8.09 0.10
C PRO A 7 1.16 6.81 -0.69
N VAL A 8 0.03 6.18 -0.43
CA VAL A 8 -0.35 4.98 -1.19
C VAL A 8 -0.74 5.34 -2.63
N MET A 9 -0.27 4.57 -3.61
CA MET A 9 -0.66 4.73 -5.03
C MET A 9 -1.56 3.61 -5.50
N ARG A 10 -2.54 3.92 -6.33
CA ARG A 10 -3.26 2.92 -7.14
C ARG A 10 -3.07 3.22 -8.63
N PHE A 11 -3.14 2.18 -9.44
CA PHE A 11 -3.11 2.28 -10.89
C PHE A 11 -4.42 1.77 -11.48
N THR A 12 -4.95 2.51 -12.46
CA THR A 12 -6.15 2.13 -13.20
C THR A 12 -5.85 2.22 -14.69
N ASN A 13 -6.24 1.22 -15.47
CA ASN A 13 -6.11 1.29 -16.93
C ASN A 13 -7.39 1.91 -17.50
N GLN A 14 -7.27 3.02 -18.22
CA GLN A 14 -8.36 3.64 -18.97
C GLN A 14 -7.93 3.77 -20.44
N ASN A 15 -8.65 3.14 -21.36
CA ASN A 15 -8.37 3.18 -22.80
C ASN A 15 -6.90 2.82 -23.17
N GLY A 16 -6.29 1.87 -22.47
CA GLY A 16 -4.89 1.48 -22.68
C GLY A 16 -3.86 2.39 -22.03
N VAL A 17 -4.29 3.49 -21.38
CA VAL A 17 -3.44 4.39 -20.61
C VAL A 17 -3.51 4.02 -19.13
N LYS A 18 -2.34 3.80 -18.51
CA LYS A 18 -2.22 3.55 -17.07
C LYS A 18 -2.24 4.88 -16.33
N ILE A 19 -3.37 5.17 -15.67
CA ILE A 19 -3.55 6.36 -14.85
C ILE A 19 -3.16 6.03 -13.41
N GLN A 20 -2.42 6.94 -12.79
CA GLN A 20 -2.00 6.84 -11.41
C GLN A 20 -2.84 7.76 -10.53
N TRP A 21 -3.28 7.24 -9.38
CA TRP A 21 -4.00 8.00 -8.37
C TRP A 21 -3.33 7.84 -7.01
N THR A 22 -3.38 8.91 -6.22
CA THR A 22 -3.02 8.87 -4.80
C THR A 22 -4.25 8.45 -4.00
N GLY A 23 -4.10 7.44 -3.15
CA GLY A 23 -5.20 6.89 -2.36
C GLY A 23 -6.08 5.91 -3.13
N PHE A 24 -7.19 5.53 -2.50
CA PHE A 24 -8.19 4.61 -3.05
C PHE A 24 -9.59 5.05 -2.59
N PRO A 25 -10.63 4.78 -3.40
CA PRO A 25 -12.01 5.06 -3.01
C PRO A 25 -12.43 4.13 -1.88
N VAL A 26 -13.34 4.61 -1.03
CA VAL A 26 -13.92 3.81 0.07
C VAL A 26 -15.04 2.89 -0.42
N GLY A 27 -15.67 3.25 -1.54
CA GLY A 27 -16.77 2.52 -2.14
C GLY A 27 -17.13 3.12 -3.49
N TYR A 28 -18.13 2.56 -4.13
CA TYR A 28 -18.65 3.09 -5.40
C TYR A 28 -20.13 2.73 -5.57
N THR A 29 -20.83 3.57 -6.32
CA THR A 29 -22.21 3.36 -6.76
C THR A 29 -22.18 3.17 -8.28
N PRO A 30 -22.72 2.07 -8.84
CA PRO A 30 -22.75 1.90 -10.28
C PRO A 30 -23.69 2.93 -10.93
N PRO A 31 -23.52 3.22 -12.23
CA PRO A 31 -24.34 4.22 -12.92
C PRO A 31 -25.84 3.93 -12.94
N ASP A 32 -26.22 2.65 -12.78
CA ASP A 32 -27.62 2.23 -12.71
C ASP A 32 -28.29 2.54 -11.36
N GLY A 33 -27.51 2.97 -10.36
CA GLY A 33 -28.00 3.28 -9.01
C GLY A 33 -28.57 2.08 -8.27
N SER A 34 -28.24 0.86 -8.68
CA SER A 34 -28.84 -0.37 -8.14
C SER A 34 -28.49 -0.63 -6.68
N ALA A 35 -27.25 -0.35 -6.28
CA ALA A 35 -26.75 -0.56 -4.93
C ALA A 35 -25.45 0.23 -4.67
N ASP A 36 -25.16 0.51 -3.41
CA ASP A 36 -23.86 1.05 -2.98
C ASP A 36 -22.94 -0.10 -2.55
N TYR A 37 -21.70 -0.07 -3.05
CA TYR A 37 -20.69 -1.08 -2.73
C TYR A 37 -19.55 -0.48 -1.92
N ILE A 38 -19.02 -1.26 -0.99
CA ILE A 38 -17.87 -0.86 -0.16
C ILE A 38 -16.61 -1.60 -0.56
N ILE A 39 -15.47 -0.92 -0.49
CA ILE A 39 -14.15 -1.55 -0.60
C ILE A 39 -13.71 -1.94 0.81
N ASN A 40 -13.68 -3.25 1.04
CA ASN A 40 -13.36 -3.83 2.33
C ASN A 40 -12.09 -4.70 2.32
N HIS A 41 -11.49 -4.95 1.16
CA HIS A 41 -10.21 -5.63 1.03
C HIS A 41 -9.17 -4.76 0.33
N LEU A 42 -7.98 -4.64 0.92
CA LEU A 42 -6.87 -3.86 0.36
C LEU A 42 -5.64 -4.75 0.19
N LYS A 43 -5.20 -4.95 -1.05
CA LYS A 43 -3.94 -5.63 -1.33
C LYS A 43 -2.83 -4.59 -1.51
N PHE A 44 -1.91 -4.54 -0.56
CA PHE A 44 -0.75 -3.68 -0.58
C PHE A 44 0.45 -4.36 -1.21
N THR A 45 1.15 -3.63 -2.07
CA THR A 45 2.44 -4.04 -2.61
C THR A 45 3.49 -3.00 -2.17
N VAL A 46 4.41 -3.43 -1.32
CA VAL A 46 5.53 -2.63 -0.85
C VAL A 46 6.74 -2.96 -1.71
N LEU A 47 7.20 -1.99 -2.48
CA LEU A 47 8.39 -2.15 -3.30
C LEU A 47 9.62 -1.88 -2.44
N VAL A 48 10.56 -2.81 -2.46
CA VAL A 48 11.81 -2.73 -1.70
C VAL A 48 13.03 -2.78 -2.61
N HIS A 49 14.06 -2.01 -2.29
CA HIS A 49 15.34 -2.02 -2.98
C HIS A 49 16.43 -2.47 -2.02
N GLU A 50 17.40 -3.24 -2.51
CA GLU A 50 18.56 -3.61 -1.69
C GLU A 50 19.40 -2.37 -1.39
N TYR A 51 19.83 -2.22 -0.15
CA TYR A 51 20.65 -1.09 0.25
C TYR A 51 22.02 -1.14 -0.43
N GLU A 52 22.30 -0.14 -1.28
CA GLU A 52 23.56 -0.04 -2.05
C GLU A 52 24.61 0.87 -1.36
N GLY A 53 24.33 1.38 -0.16
CA GLY A 53 25.20 2.35 0.51
C GLY A 53 26.47 1.74 1.11
N SER A 54 27.63 2.26 0.71
CA SER A 54 28.88 2.03 1.44
C SER A 54 28.93 2.94 2.68
N GLY A 55 28.62 2.39 3.86
CA GLY A 55 29.10 2.93 5.13
C GLY A 55 28.31 4.08 5.78
N VAL A 56 26.98 4.07 5.73
CA VAL A 56 26.18 4.89 6.66
C VAL A 56 25.61 3.99 7.76
N GLN A 57 25.79 4.41 9.01
CA GLN A 57 25.20 3.80 10.19
C GLN A 57 23.67 3.76 10.05
N ILE A 58 23.11 2.57 9.86
CA ILE A 58 21.66 2.37 9.85
C ILE A 58 21.18 2.60 11.29
N VAL A 59 20.54 3.75 11.54
CA VAL A 59 19.83 3.99 12.81
C VAL A 59 18.46 3.32 12.70
N GLY A 60 18.37 2.07 13.17
CA GLY A 60 17.11 1.34 13.27
C GLY A 60 16.38 1.70 14.58
N THR A 61 15.08 1.95 14.51
CA THR A 61 14.19 2.03 15.69
C THR A 61 13.68 0.63 16.00
N GLY A 62 14.53 -0.19 16.63
CA GLY A 62 14.15 -1.46 17.21
C GLY A 62 13.52 -1.29 18.60
N GLU A 63 12.95 -2.37 19.14
CA GLU A 63 12.29 -2.43 20.46
C GLU A 63 13.22 -2.06 21.64
N GLU A 64 14.54 -1.97 21.39
CA GLU A 64 15.58 -1.65 22.38
C GLU A 64 16.12 -0.20 22.30
N GLY A 65 15.52 0.68 21.50
CA GLY A 65 15.93 2.09 21.39
C GLY A 65 16.97 2.37 20.31
N LEU A 66 17.60 3.55 20.37
CA LEU A 66 18.48 4.10 19.33
C LEU A 66 19.84 3.36 19.30
N GLY A 67 19.94 2.28 18.54
CA GLY A 67 21.17 1.50 18.38
C GLY A 67 22.05 2.06 17.24
N VAL A 68 23.29 2.43 17.56
CA VAL A 68 24.33 2.81 16.59
C VAL A 68 25.15 1.57 16.23
N ILE A 69 25.07 1.11 14.99
CA ILE A 69 25.85 -0.04 14.51
C ILE A 69 27.31 0.39 14.33
N SER A 70 28.27 -0.17 15.08
CA SER A 70 29.68 0.25 15.03
C SER A 70 30.41 -0.27 13.79
N GLU A 71 31.47 0.45 13.38
CA GLU A 71 32.26 0.24 12.15
C GLU A 71 32.93 -1.16 11.99
N SER A 72 32.83 -2.05 12.97
CA SER A 72 33.43 -3.38 12.93
C SER A 72 32.63 -4.41 12.12
N ASP A 73 31.36 -4.13 11.78
CA ASP A 73 30.49 -5.03 11.00
C ASP A 73 30.47 -4.67 9.49
N LYS A 74 31.65 -4.38 8.93
CA LYS A 74 31.83 -4.12 7.48
C LYS A 74 31.59 -5.34 6.57
N LYS A 75 30.99 -6.42 7.07
CA LYS A 75 30.42 -7.48 6.23
C LYS A 75 28.94 -7.17 5.99
N LYS A 76 28.70 -6.35 4.97
CA LYS A 76 27.39 -6.05 4.35
C LYS A 76 26.32 -5.64 5.37
N ALA A 77 26.15 -4.33 5.56
CA ALA A 77 24.86 -3.81 5.98
C ALA A 77 23.82 -4.16 4.89
N SER A 78 23.28 -5.38 4.93
CA SER A 78 22.27 -5.86 4.01
C SER A 78 20.91 -5.41 4.55
N GLY A 79 20.50 -4.23 4.14
CA GLY A 79 19.17 -3.68 4.41
C GLY A 79 18.30 -3.68 3.15
N TYR A 80 17.01 -3.47 3.35
CA TYR A 80 16.08 -3.12 2.28
C TYR A 80 15.47 -1.77 2.59
N GLU A 81 15.34 -0.92 1.58
CA GLU A 81 14.67 0.37 1.71
C GLU A 81 13.37 0.36 0.92
N ILE A 82 12.35 1.06 1.45
CA ILE A 82 11.06 1.16 0.78
C ILE A 82 11.17 2.21 -0.34
N VAL A 83 10.87 1.77 -1.56
CA VAL A 83 10.97 2.57 -2.79
C VAL A 83 9.64 2.74 -3.51
N GLY A 84 8.56 2.16 -2.97
CA GLY A 84 7.21 2.35 -3.50
C GLY A 84 6.15 1.72 -2.62
N PHE A 85 4.95 2.31 -2.65
CA PHE A 85 3.81 1.83 -1.88
C PHE A 85 2.55 1.85 -2.75
N GLN A 86 2.07 0.66 -3.09
CA GLN A 86 0.94 0.48 -4.01
C GLN A 86 -0.23 -0.22 -3.31
N VAL A 87 -1.44 0.04 -3.80
CA VAL A 87 -2.65 -0.62 -3.35
C VAL A 87 -3.53 -1.02 -4.53
N VAL A 88 -4.09 -2.21 -4.43
CA VAL A 88 -5.20 -2.69 -5.24
C VAL A 88 -6.41 -2.82 -4.33
N PRO A 89 -7.38 -1.89 -4.41
CA PRO A 89 -8.62 -1.98 -3.65
C PRO A 89 -9.58 -2.97 -4.31
N CYS A 90 -10.24 -3.80 -3.52
CA CYS A 90 -11.36 -4.61 -4.00
C CYS A 90 -12.47 -4.79 -2.96
N SER A 91 -13.64 -5.18 -3.46
CA SER A 91 -14.83 -5.42 -2.67
C SER A 91 -15.13 -6.91 -2.66
N ILE A 92 -15.34 -7.46 -1.47
CA ILE A 92 -15.47 -8.89 -1.26
C ILE A 92 -16.57 -9.14 -0.26
N LYS A 93 -17.57 -9.90 -0.70
CA LYS A 93 -18.61 -10.41 0.18
C LYS A 93 -18.08 -11.59 0.99
N TYR A 94 -17.81 -11.35 2.26
CA TYR A 94 -17.40 -12.40 3.20
C TYR A 94 -18.61 -13.08 3.83
N ASP A 95 -18.44 -14.34 4.21
CA ASP A 95 -19.38 -15.02 5.08
C ASP A 95 -19.21 -14.50 6.52
N PRO A 96 -20.24 -13.88 7.13
CA PRO A 96 -20.16 -13.35 8.49
C PRO A 96 -19.83 -14.41 9.54
N GLU A 97 -20.26 -15.66 9.36
CA GLU A 97 -20.04 -16.74 10.33
C GLU A 97 -18.59 -17.23 10.32
N VAL A 98 -17.99 -17.28 9.13
CA VAL A 98 -16.57 -17.62 8.97
C VAL A 98 -15.71 -16.52 9.56
N MET A 99 -16.00 -15.26 9.22
CA MET A 99 -15.24 -14.12 9.72
C MET A 99 -15.42 -13.89 11.22
N ALA A 100 -16.56 -14.26 11.80
CA ALA A 100 -16.78 -14.16 13.25
C ALA A 100 -15.91 -15.14 14.07
N LYS A 101 -15.45 -16.24 13.45
CA LYS A 101 -14.55 -17.22 14.09
C LYS A 101 -13.10 -16.74 14.12
N HIS A 102 -12.74 -15.80 13.25
CA HIS A 102 -11.41 -15.23 13.19
C HIS A 102 -11.24 -14.11 14.23
N LYS A 103 -10.06 -14.06 14.83
CA LYS A 103 -9.61 -12.96 15.67
C LYS A 103 -8.95 -11.88 14.81
N MET A 104 -8.79 -10.70 15.41
CA MET A 104 -8.04 -9.61 14.80
C MET A 104 -6.59 -10.08 14.56
N TYR A 105 -6.11 -9.95 13.32
CA TYR A 105 -4.80 -10.39 12.82
C TYR A 105 -4.62 -11.89 12.56
N ASP A 106 -5.69 -12.68 12.54
CA ASP A 106 -5.59 -14.05 12.04
C ASP A 106 -5.20 -14.05 10.56
N THR A 107 -4.35 -15.01 10.18
CA THR A 107 -4.00 -15.22 8.78
C THR A 107 -5.19 -15.78 8.02
N LEU A 108 -5.58 -15.06 6.97
CA LEU A 108 -6.58 -15.52 6.02
C LEU A 108 -5.88 -16.17 4.82
N SER A 109 -6.61 -17.02 4.11
CA SER A 109 -6.12 -17.56 2.85
C SER A 109 -5.94 -16.42 1.83
N PRO A 110 -4.97 -16.52 0.90
CA PRO A 110 -4.75 -15.49 -0.11
C PRO A 110 -6.04 -15.24 -0.88
N ILE A 111 -6.46 -13.98 -0.89
CA ILE A 111 -7.71 -13.57 -1.48
C ILE A 111 -7.47 -13.13 -2.91
N ASN A 112 -8.24 -13.69 -3.85
CA ASN A 112 -8.26 -13.19 -5.22
C ASN A 112 -9.40 -12.19 -5.36
N CYS A 113 -9.08 -10.94 -5.72
CA CYS A 113 -10.08 -9.90 -5.89
C CYS A 113 -11.07 -10.31 -7.01
N PRO A 114 -12.37 -10.45 -6.71
CA PRO A 114 -13.36 -10.83 -7.70
C PRO A 114 -13.54 -9.71 -8.71
N THR A 115 -13.86 -10.07 -9.96
CA THR A 115 -14.21 -9.10 -11.03
C THR A 115 -15.73 -8.98 -11.22
N GLU A 116 -16.49 -9.93 -10.66
CA GLU A 116 -17.94 -10.01 -10.79
C GLU A 116 -18.64 -9.18 -9.71
N LEU A 117 -19.55 -8.28 -10.12
CA LEU A 117 -20.34 -7.41 -9.23
C LEU A 117 -21.15 -8.17 -8.18
N GLU A 118 -21.59 -9.40 -8.49
CA GLU A 118 -22.37 -10.24 -7.57
C GLU A 118 -21.58 -10.67 -6.32
N LYS A 119 -20.24 -10.70 -6.43
CA LYS A 119 -19.33 -11.08 -5.34
C LYS A 119 -18.91 -9.90 -4.47
N TYR A 120 -19.39 -8.70 -4.80
CA TYR A 120 -19.00 -7.49 -4.09
C TYR A 120 -19.90 -7.28 -2.86
N GLN A 121 -19.33 -6.63 -1.85
CA GLN A 121 -20.04 -6.31 -0.62
C GLN A 121 -20.93 -5.08 -0.84
N VAL A 122 -22.24 -5.30 -0.76
CA VAL A 122 -23.25 -4.24 -0.76
C VAL A 122 -23.36 -3.62 0.63
N ILE A 123 -23.64 -2.33 0.71
CA ILE A 123 -23.90 -1.62 1.96
C ILE A 123 -25.37 -1.76 2.31
N ARG A 124 -25.67 -2.28 3.50
CA ARG A 124 -27.02 -2.38 4.06
C ARG A 124 -27.02 -2.00 5.52
N GLU A 125 -28.14 -1.48 6.00
CA GLU A 125 -28.29 -1.15 7.42
C GLU A 125 -28.09 -2.40 8.29
N GLN A 126 -27.36 -2.24 9.39
CA GLN A 126 -27.10 -3.29 10.39
C GLN A 126 -26.30 -4.50 9.88
N GLU A 127 -25.76 -4.46 8.66
CA GLU A 127 -24.90 -5.51 8.15
C GLU A 127 -23.47 -5.38 8.72
N ARG A 128 -22.91 -6.50 9.20
CA ARG A 128 -21.54 -6.54 9.69
C ARG A 128 -20.58 -6.74 8.51
N ILE A 129 -19.72 -5.76 8.30
CA ILE A 129 -18.73 -5.78 7.22
C ILE A 129 -17.34 -6.04 7.81
N SER A 130 -16.69 -7.09 7.31
CA SER A 130 -15.31 -7.41 7.68
C SER A 130 -14.33 -6.72 6.75
N PHE A 131 -13.34 -6.04 7.33
CA PHE A 131 -12.24 -5.42 6.61
C PHE A 131 -10.99 -6.29 6.72
N THR A 132 -10.34 -6.49 5.58
CA THR A 132 -9.17 -7.36 5.45
C THR A 132 -8.11 -6.66 4.60
N TYR A 133 -6.86 -7.06 4.75
CA TYR A 133 -5.79 -6.52 3.94
C TYR A 133 -4.70 -7.57 3.76
N ASP A 134 -4.01 -7.49 2.63
CA ASP A 134 -2.86 -8.32 2.30
C ASP A 134 -1.65 -7.40 2.08
N VAL A 135 -0.45 -7.85 2.49
CA VAL A 135 0.79 -7.10 2.26
C VAL A 135 1.80 -8.02 1.58
N GLU A 136 2.29 -7.58 0.42
CA GLU A 136 3.31 -8.27 -0.36
C GLU A 136 4.55 -7.38 -0.53
N PHE A 137 5.72 -7.89 -0.20
CA PHE A 137 7.00 -7.20 -0.41
C PHE A 137 7.63 -7.68 -1.71
N VAL A 138 7.91 -6.77 -2.63
CA VAL A 138 8.44 -7.08 -3.96
C VAL A 138 9.74 -6.33 -4.17
N LYS A 139 10.80 -7.06 -4.53
CA LYS A 139 12.09 -6.43 -4.90
C LYS A 139 11.92 -5.61 -6.18
N SER A 140 12.48 -4.41 -6.18
CA SER A 140 12.38 -3.45 -7.27
C SER A 140 13.75 -2.87 -7.61
N ASP A 141 13.98 -2.58 -8.88
CA ASP A 141 15.20 -1.93 -9.38
C ASP A 141 15.16 -0.40 -9.22
N ILE A 142 14.08 0.15 -8.63
CA ILE A 142 13.97 1.57 -8.31
C ILE A 142 14.98 1.90 -7.21
N ARG A 143 15.96 2.73 -7.54
CA ARG A 143 16.91 3.26 -6.55
C ARG A 143 16.20 4.16 -5.55
N TRP A 144 16.60 4.08 -4.28
CA TRP A 144 16.00 4.85 -3.19
C TRP A 144 15.90 6.38 -3.43
N PRO A 145 16.94 7.07 -3.97
CA PRO A 145 16.83 8.51 -4.26
C PRO A 145 15.72 8.86 -5.24
N SER A 146 15.34 7.93 -6.13
CA SER A 146 14.31 8.10 -7.17
C SER A 146 12.92 7.64 -6.74
N ARG A 147 12.72 7.24 -5.47
CA ARG A 147 11.43 6.69 -5.01
C ARG A 147 10.25 7.66 -5.14
N TRP A 148 10.52 8.97 -5.16
CA TRP A 148 9.51 10.01 -5.35
C TRP A 148 9.12 10.23 -6.82
N ASP A 149 9.91 9.77 -7.78
CA ASP A 149 9.70 10.02 -9.21
C ASP A 149 8.36 9.50 -9.72
N ALA A 150 7.87 8.40 -9.15
CA ALA A 150 6.55 7.87 -9.46
C ALA A 150 5.44 8.85 -9.08
N TYR A 151 5.57 9.55 -7.95
CA TYR A 151 4.55 10.45 -7.41
C TYR A 151 4.54 11.82 -8.10
N LEU A 152 5.69 12.24 -8.65
CA LEU A 152 5.82 13.50 -9.38
C LEU A 152 5.20 13.45 -10.79
N LYS A 153 4.96 12.26 -11.33
CA LYS A 153 4.40 12.05 -12.69
C LYS A 153 2.88 12.14 -12.76
N MET A 154 2.20 12.43 -11.64
CA MET A 154 0.74 12.58 -11.64
C MET A 154 0.32 13.90 -12.30
N GLU A 155 -0.61 13.83 -13.25
CA GLU A 155 -1.24 15.01 -13.85
C GLU A 155 -2.00 15.79 -12.76
N GLY A 156 -1.58 17.05 -12.51
CA GLY A 156 -2.28 17.99 -11.61
C GLY A 156 -1.56 18.35 -10.31
N SER A 157 -0.49 17.65 -9.91
CA SER A 157 0.31 18.02 -8.74
C SER A 157 1.35 19.09 -9.10
N ARG A 158 1.03 20.37 -8.83
CA ARG A 158 2.01 21.46 -8.86
C ARG A 158 2.98 21.30 -7.69
N VAL A 159 4.21 20.87 -7.97
CA VAL A 159 5.30 20.85 -6.99
C VAL A 159 5.66 22.29 -6.65
N HIS A 160 5.45 22.70 -5.40
CA HIS A 160 5.99 23.95 -4.89
C HIS A 160 7.32 23.67 -4.20
N TRP A 161 8.41 24.11 -4.83
CA TRP A 161 9.72 24.13 -4.19
C TRP A 161 9.74 25.26 -3.17
N PHE A 162 9.76 24.94 -1.88
CA PHE A 162 10.14 25.90 -0.85
C PHE A 162 11.64 25.82 -0.66
N SER A 163 12.38 26.80 -1.18
CA SER A 163 13.76 27.02 -0.81
C SER A 163 13.78 27.56 0.63
N ILE A 164 14.34 26.79 1.57
CA ILE A 164 14.75 27.34 2.86
C ILE A 164 16.09 28.03 2.62
N LEU A 165 16.06 29.36 2.53
CA LEU A 165 17.26 30.18 2.68
C LEU A 165 17.53 30.33 4.18
N ASN A 166 18.77 30.00 4.57
CA ASN A 166 19.28 30.08 5.94
C ASN A 166 19.74 31.51 6.25
#